data_AF-A0A4Y2GYI4-F1
#
_entry.id   AF-A0A4Y2GYI4-F1
#
_cell.length_a   1.000
_cell.length_b   1.000
_cell.length_c   1.000
_cell.angle_alpha   90.00
_cell.angle_beta   90.00
_cell.angle_gamma   90.00
#
_symmetry.space_group_name_H-M   'P 1'
#
loop_
_entity.id
_entity.type
_entity.pdbx_description
1 polymer ?
#
loop_
_entity_poly.entity_id
_entity_poly.type
_entity_poly.pdbx_seq_one_letter_code
_entity_poly.pdbx_strand_id
1 'polypeptide(L)'
;MPILRDTGTTVDIVSRSRMRPEMLTGERIWVQQTFDEKPICLSLVEVELKGRFVQLKTKAAVVCREADKRKYLLGNRTAALLGKDRERLLFPKAYVL
;
A
#
# COMPACT_ATOMS: atom_id res chain seq x y z
N MET A 1 -6.38 17.14 9.09
CA MET A 1 -6.19 15.86 8.38
C MET A 1 -5.44 16.11 7.08
N PRO A 2 -4.39 15.34 6.76
CA PRO A 2 -3.66 15.50 5.50
C PRO A 2 -4.45 14.90 4.33
N ILE A 3 -4.65 15.69 3.27
CA ILE A 3 -5.19 15.23 1.99
C ILE A 3 -3.99 15.02 1.06
N LEU A 4 -3.81 13.79 0.58
CA LEU A 4 -2.81 13.49 -0.43
C LEU A 4 -3.36 13.92 -1.80
N ARG A 5 -2.67 14.87 -2.42
CA ARG A 5 -2.84 15.22 -3.83
C ARG A 5 -1.85 14.40 -4.65
N ASP A 6 -2.22 14.10 -5.89
CA ASP A 6 -1.47 13.27 -6.84
C ASP A 6 -0.13 13.88 -7.28
N THR A 7 0.78 14.11 -6.33
CA THR A 7 2.16 14.56 -6.59
C THR A 7 3.13 13.38 -6.71
N GLY A 8 2.62 12.16 -6.95
CA GLY A 8 3.44 10.93 -7.13
C GLY A 8 4.19 10.45 -5.89
N THR A 9 4.32 11.27 -4.85
CA THR A 9 5.02 10.96 -3.61
C THR A 9 4.01 10.74 -2.49
N THR A 10 3.83 9.51 -1.99
CA THR A 10 4.28 9.15 -0.62
C THR A 10 3.76 7.81 -0.05
N VAL A 11 2.67 7.21 -0.54
CA VAL A 11 2.07 6.03 0.11
C VAL A 11 2.01 4.80 -0.81
N ASP A 12 2.28 3.63 -0.24
CA ASP A 12 2.06 2.35 -0.93
C ASP A 12 0.56 2.08 -1.06
N ILE A 13 0.16 1.26 -2.03
CA ILE A 13 -1.24 0.83 -2.21
C ILE A 13 -1.30 -0.69 -2.17
N VAL A 14 -2.22 -1.22 -1.37
CA VAL A 14 -2.42 -2.66 -1.22
C VAL A 14 -3.87 -3.04 -1.43
N SER A 15 -4.03 -4.21 -2.04
CA SER A 15 -5.32 -4.83 -2.17
C SER A 15 -5.96 -5.19 -0.84
N ARG A 16 -7.28 -4.92 -0.69
CA ARG A 16 -8.07 -5.46 0.44
C ARG A 16 -7.92 -6.98 0.55
N SER A 17 -7.74 -7.70 -0.56
CA SER A 17 -7.63 -9.17 -0.53
C SER A 17 -6.30 -9.67 0.03
N ARG A 18 -5.30 -8.80 0.21
CA ARG A 18 -3.98 -9.13 0.79
C ARG A 18 -3.84 -8.66 2.25
N MET A 19 -4.87 -8.02 2.79
CA MET A 19 -4.89 -7.48 4.13
C MET A 19 -5.55 -8.45 5.10
N ARG A 20 -5.01 -8.54 6.32
CA ARG A 20 -5.70 -9.11 7.47
C ARG A 20 -6.12 -8.02 8.46
N PRO A 21 -7.17 -8.22 9.27
CA PRO A 21 -7.63 -7.21 10.23
C PRO A 21 -6.54 -6.67 11.16
N GLU A 22 -5.58 -7.51 11.56
CA GLU A 22 -4.49 -7.15 12.49
C GLU A 22 -3.49 -6.15 11.89
N MET A 23 -3.51 -5.99 10.56
CA MET A 23 -2.65 -5.04 9.85
C MET A 23 -3.22 -3.62 9.92
N LEU A 24 -4.47 -3.43 10.32
CA LEU A 24 -5.10 -2.11 10.41
C LEU A 24 -4.46 -1.28 11.51
N THR A 25 -4.04 -0.06 11.16
CA THR A 25 -3.46 0.86 12.14
C THR A 25 -4.51 1.74 12.84
N GLY A 26 -5.76 1.70 12.38
CA GLY A 26 -6.82 2.64 12.78
C GLY A 26 -6.72 4.01 12.10
N GLU A 27 -5.61 4.28 11.41
CA GLU A 27 -5.41 5.53 10.68
C GLU A 27 -6.11 5.51 9.32
N ARG A 28 -6.41 6.71 8.82
CA ARG A 28 -7.07 6.91 7.53
C ARG A 28 -6.42 8.08 6.80
N ILE A 29 -6.40 8.00 5.48
CA ILE A 29 -5.93 9.07 4.60
C ILE A 29 -7.04 9.47 3.64
N TRP A 30 -7.03 10.74 3.25
CA TRP A 30 -7.90 11.24 2.19
C TRP A 30 -7.09 11.40 0.92
N VAL A 31 -7.55 10.78 -0.16
CA VAL A 31 -6.89 10.81 -1.47
C VAL A 31 -7.79 11.55 -2.44
N GLN A 32 -7.27 12.62 -3.02
CA GLN A 32 -7.94 13.30 -4.12
C GLN A 32 -7.57 12.59 -5.42
N GLN A 33 -8.54 11.96 -6.09
CA GLN A 33 -8.33 11.38 -7.41
C GLN A 33 -8.38 12.49 -8.47
N THR A 34 -7.61 12.31 -9.55
CA THR A 34 -7.44 13.33 -10.60
C THR A 34 -8.73 13.68 -11.34
N PHE A 35 -9.65 12.71 -11.44
CA PHE A 35 -10.91 12.84 -12.18
C PHE A 35 -12.14 13.02 -11.28
N ASP A 36 -11.99 12.90 -9.96
CA ASP A 36 -13.10 13.02 -9.02
C ASP A 36 -12.96 14.30 -8.20
N GLU A 37 -14.04 15.06 -8.06
CA GLU A 37 -14.06 16.27 -7.23
C GLU A 37 -14.04 15.95 -5.73
N LYS A 38 -14.58 14.79 -5.34
CA LYS A 38 -14.67 14.37 -3.92
C LYS A 38 -13.48 13.48 -3.55
N PRO A 39 -12.71 13.81 -2.50
CA PRO A 39 -11.65 12.95 -2.02
C PRO A 39 -12.24 11.67 -1.41
N ILE A 40 -11.54 10.55 -1.60
CA ILE A 40 -11.90 9.26 -1.03
C ILE A 40 -11.13 9.01 0.27
N CYS A 41 -11.78 8.38 1.25
CA CYS A 41 -11.15 8.04 2.52
C CYS A 41 -10.69 6.58 2.52
N LEU A 42 -9.38 6.36 2.54
CA LEU A 42 -8.77 5.03 2.58
C LEU A 42 -8.21 4.71 3.95
N SER A 43 -8.40 3.48 4.41
CA SER A 43 -7.74 2.98 5.61
C SER A 43 -6.26 2.72 5.34
N LEU A 44 -5.42 3.00 6.34
CA LEU A 44 -4.03 2.60 6.34
C LEU A 44 -3.83 1.26 7.04
N VAL A 45 -2.89 0.49 6.51
CA VAL A 45 -2.41 -0.75 7.10
C VAL A 45 -0.90 -0.73 7.21
N GLU A 46 -0.37 -1.36 8.26
CA GLU A 46 1.05 -1.68 8.33
C GLU A 46 1.29 -2.96 7.55
N VAL A 47 2.20 -2.88 6.58
CA VAL A 47 2.61 -4.00 5.74
C VAL A 47 4.08 -4.24 5.95
N GLU A 48 4.41 -5.51 6.13
CA GLU A 48 5.79 -5.96 6.16
C GLU A 48 6.15 -6.61 4.82
N LEU A 49 7.10 -5.99 4.12
CA LEU A 49 7.67 -6.48 2.88
C LEU A 49 8.93 -7.27 3.21
N LYS A 50 8.96 -8.54 2.83
CA LYS A 50 10.14 -9.41 3.01
C LYS A 50 10.84 -9.63 1.67
N GLY A 51 12.10 -9.22 1.60
CA GLY A 51 13.03 -9.57 0.53
C GLY A 51 14.18 -10.44 1.04
N ARG A 52 15.09 -10.82 0.14
CA ARG A 52 16.28 -11.62 0.50
C ARG A 52 17.28 -10.90 1.42
N PHE A 53 17.20 -9.56 1.52
CA PHE A 53 18.24 -8.78 2.19
C PHE A 53 17.73 -7.83 3.27
N VAL A 54 16.44 -7.45 3.27
CA VAL A 54 15.84 -6.57 4.31
C VAL A 54 14.35 -6.84 4.47
N GLN A 55 13.88 -6.82 5.72
CA GLN A 55 12.47 -6.72 6.11
C GLN A 55 12.11 -5.23 6.23
N LEU A 56 11.21 -4.75 5.39
CA LEU A 56 10.76 -3.36 5.38
C LEU A 56 9.32 -3.28 5.89
N LYS A 57 9.11 -2.56 7.00
CA LYS A 57 7.77 -2.18 7.46
C LYS A 57 7.39 -0.83 6.89
N THR A 58 6.21 -0.76 6.28
CA THR A 58 5.68 0.45 5.62
C THR A 58 4.17 0.55 5.83
N LYS A 59 3.61 1.74 5.64
CA LYS A 59 2.15 1.94 5.65
C LYS A 59 1.64 1.96 4.21
N ALA A 60 0.56 1.22 3.96
CA ALA A 60 -0.12 1.17 2.67
C ALA A 60 -1.59 1.56 2.80
N ALA A 61 -2.09 2.27 1.79
CA ALA A 61 -3.50 2.55 1.61
C ALA A 61 -4.22 1.32 1.05
N VAL A 62 -5.37 0.99 1.63
CA VAL A 62 -6.17 -0.16 1.21
C VAL A 62 -7.19 0.26 0.16
N VAL A 63 -7.16 -0.36 -1.02
CA VAL A 63 -8.16 -0.13 -2.08
C VAL A 63 -9.22 -1.24 -2.12
N CYS A 64 -10.43 -0.89 -2.56
CA CYS A 64 -11.57 -1.80 -2.67
C CYS A 64 -11.37 -2.86 -3.77
N ARG A 65 -12.06 -4.00 -3.61
CA ARG A 65 -11.92 -5.21 -4.43
C ARG A 65 -12.20 -4.98 -5.93
N GLU A 66 -13.05 -4.02 -6.32
CA GLU A 66 -13.39 -3.83 -7.74
C GLU A 66 -12.19 -3.32 -8.55
N ALA A 67 -11.26 -2.60 -7.94
CA ALA A 67 -10.08 -2.05 -8.61
C ALA A 67 -8.92 -3.06 -8.77
N ASP A 68 -9.10 -4.30 -8.31
CA ASP A 68 -7.99 -4.98 -7.66
C ASP A 68 -7.61 -6.32 -8.26
N LYS A 69 -6.54 -6.32 -9.07
CA LYS A 69 -5.92 -7.54 -9.63
C LYS A 69 -5.08 -8.29 -8.59
N ARG A 70 -5.46 -8.25 -7.30
CA ARG A 70 -4.68 -8.74 -6.14
C ARG A 70 -3.25 -8.17 -6.14
N LYS A 71 -3.09 -6.90 -6.51
CA LYS A 71 -1.76 -6.28 -6.68
C LYS A 71 -1.37 -5.47 -5.44
N TYR A 72 -0.09 -5.15 -5.40
CA TYR A 72 0.50 -4.20 -4.48
C TYR A 72 1.30 -3.21 -5.33
N LEU A 73 1.08 -1.92 -5.13
CA LEU A 73 1.80 -0.85 -5.81
C LEU A 73 2.70 -0.14 -4.81
N LEU A 74 3.99 -0.06 -5.13
CA LEU A 74 4.96 0.64 -4.31
C LEU A 74 4.86 2.15 -4.56
N GLY A 75 4.72 2.92 -3.49
CA GLY A 75 4.94 4.35 -3.52
C GLY A 75 6.41 4.66 -3.77
N ASN A 76 6.68 5.83 -4.33
CA ASN A 76 8.02 6.21 -4.79
C ASN A 76 9.11 6.10 -3.72
N ARG A 77 8.80 6.40 -2.46
CA ARG A 77 9.76 6.27 -1.34
C ARG A 77 10.13 4.82 -1.08
N THR A 78 9.14 3.94 -0.93
CA THR A 78 9.36 2.51 -0.73
C THR A 78 10.08 1.89 -1.93
N ALA A 79 9.70 2.29 -3.14
CA ALA A 79 10.36 1.86 -4.36
C ALA A 79 11.84 2.31 -4.42
N ALA A 80 12.15 3.55 -4.00
CA ALA A 80 13.53 4.03 -3.92
C ALA A 80 14.36 3.27 -2.89
N LEU A 81 13.80 3.02 -1.70
CA LEU A 81 14.46 2.22 -0.65
C LEU A 81 14.75 0.78 -1.11
N LEU A 82 13.86 0.21 -1.92
CA LEU A 82 14.03 -1.14 -2.46
C LEU A 82 14.96 -1.20 -3.68
N GLY A 83 15.41 -0.05 -4.23
CA GLY A 83 16.41 0.00 -5.29
C GLY A 83 16.12 -0.92 -6.48
N LYS A 84 17.09 -1.79 -6.80
CA LYS A 84 16.99 -2.82 -7.87
C LYS A 84 16.29 -4.11 -7.44
N ASP A 85 15.99 -4.28 -6.16
CA ASP A 85 15.43 -5.52 -5.61
C ASP A 85 13.89 -5.57 -5.64
N ARG A 86 13.26 -4.59 -6.29
CA ARG A 86 11.79 -4.48 -6.47
C ARG A 86 11.18 -5.75 -7.08
N GLU A 87 11.88 -6.39 -8.01
CA GLU A 87 11.42 -7.62 -8.69
C GLU A 87 11.47 -8.87 -7.81
N ARG A 88 12.15 -8.80 -6.66
CA ARG A 88 12.41 -9.93 -5.77
C ARG A 88 11.61 -9.84 -4.46
N LEU A 89 10.63 -8.95 -4.40
CA LEU A 89 9.73 -8.85 -3.26
C LEU A 89 8.86 -10.09 -3.18
N LEU A 90 9.01 -10.81 -2.07
CA LEU A 90 7.99 -11.76 -1.65
C LEU A 90 6.97 -10.93 -0.87
N PHE A 91 5.89 -10.56 -1.55
CA PHE A 91 4.65 -10.41 -0.80
C PHE A 91 4.42 -11.78 -0.18
N PRO A 92 4.25 -11.90 1.16
CA PRO A 92 3.86 -13.17 1.73
C PRO A 92 2.66 -13.65 0.91
N LYS A 93 2.88 -14.70 0.10
CA LYS A 93 1.77 -15.44 -0.49
C LYS A 93 0.93 -15.75 0.73
N ALA A 94 -0.32 -15.30 0.71
CA ALA A 94 -1.31 -15.55 1.74
C ALA A 94 -0.98 -16.91 2.34
N TYR A 95 -0.52 -16.92 3.59
CA TYR A 95 -0.26 -18.16 4.29
C TYR A 95 -1.62 -18.84 4.33
N VAL A 96 -1.81 -19.81 3.43
CA VAL A 96 -2.98 -20.67 3.40
C VAL A 96 -2.79 -21.57 4.62
N LEU A 97 -3.60 -21.31 5.65
CA LEU A 97 -3.99 -22.30 6.65
C LEU A 97 -5.51 -22.38 6.60
#